data_AF-Q74BV7-F1
#
_entry.id   AF-Q74BV7-F1
#
_cell.length_a   1.000
_cell.length_b   1.000
_cell.length_c   1.000
_cell.angle_alpha   90.00
_cell.angle_beta   90.00
_cell.angle_gamma   90.00
#
_symmetry.space_group_name_H-M   'P 1'
#
loop_
_entity.id
_entity.type
_entity.pdbx_description
1 polymer ?
#
loop_
_entity_poly.entity_id
_entity_poly.type
_entity_poly.pdbx_seq_one_letter_code
_entity_poly.pdbx_strand_id
1 'polypeptide(L)'
;MAVITISREMGTGAYQIAREVAKRLKHTLVDGNKIAELAPRYGLDKELLKRVDEKPPVYITAEDRMHAAHLNTIEIIILDCVKQGNVILYGRGAQDLLSDVENILRIRFIAPFEHRVENFSEREWIDPDLARELIRKSDHQRGGFIHFYFNRDWNDSLGYDLTFNTERMSQSAIIESIIAAAKDSRLKEGEERLKQVIDETILAKKVETAFLKSGDIEYIHFRISVSGKVVSFSGHVHSEAEKREAIRLATAVEGVERVEGDLQVLNYKSHKG
;
A
#
# COMPACT_ATOMS: atom_id res chain seq x y z
N MET A 1 6.55 -14.60 12.84
CA MET A 1 6.65 -13.20 12.37
C MET A 1 5.29 -12.54 12.57
N ALA A 2 5.20 -11.32 13.08
CA ALA A 2 3.92 -10.61 13.22
C ALA A 2 3.91 -9.32 12.38
N VAL A 3 2.81 -9.11 11.65
CA VAL A 3 2.57 -7.90 10.86
C VAL A 3 1.29 -7.26 11.35
N ILE A 4 1.38 -5.98 11.70
CA ILE A 4 0.23 -5.17 12.12
C ILE A 4 0.08 -4.04 11.11
N THR A 5 -1.11 -3.83 10.56
CA THR A 5 -1.40 -2.70 9.68
C THR A 5 -2.30 -1.71 10.40
N ILE A 6 -2.02 -0.42 10.28
CA ILE A 6 -2.79 0.65 10.90
C ILE A 6 -3.34 1.58 9.81
N SER A 7 -4.66 1.54 9.63
CA SER A 7 -5.45 2.54 8.91
C SER A 7 -6.04 3.55 9.89
N ARG A 8 -6.24 4.79 9.46
CA ARG A 8 -6.68 5.88 10.34
C ARG A 8 -7.25 7.08 9.59
N GLU A 9 -8.29 7.66 10.17
CA GLU A 9 -8.64 9.05 9.88
C GLU A 9 -7.61 10.01 10.48
N MET A 10 -7.40 11.15 9.84
CA MET A 10 -6.49 12.18 10.34
C MET A 10 -7.03 12.82 11.63
N GLY A 11 -6.16 13.10 12.60
CA GLY A 11 -6.54 13.72 13.88
C GLY A 11 -7.00 12.76 14.99
N THR A 12 -6.98 11.44 14.75
CA THR A 12 -7.36 10.42 15.75
C THR A 12 -6.34 10.20 16.88
N GLY A 13 -5.10 10.66 16.72
CA GLY A 13 -4.02 10.33 17.68
C GLY A 13 -3.46 8.90 17.52
N ALA A 14 -3.83 8.20 16.44
CA ALA A 14 -3.38 6.83 16.15
C ALA A 14 -1.85 6.68 16.10
N TYR A 15 -1.12 7.74 15.71
CA TYR A 15 0.34 7.68 15.58
C TYR A 15 1.06 7.48 16.92
N GLN A 16 0.60 8.14 17.98
CA GLN A 16 1.14 7.98 19.34
C GLN A 16 0.92 6.56 19.85
N ILE A 17 -0.28 6.01 19.63
CA ILE A 17 -0.63 4.64 19.96
C ILE A 17 0.26 3.66 19.17
N ALA A 18 0.40 3.85 17.85
CA ALA A 18 1.25 3.01 17.00
C ALA A 18 2.71 2.97 17.49
N ARG A 19 3.28 4.11 17.89
CA ARG A 19 4.63 4.20 18.44
C ARG A 19 4.79 3.44 19.75
N GLU A 20 3.82 3.56 20.66
CA GLU A 20 3.89 2.87 21.94
C GLU A 20 3.70 1.35 21.77
N VAL A 21 2.78 0.92 20.89
CA VAL A 21 2.62 -0.50 20.53
C VAL A 21 3.91 -1.04 19.91
N ALA A 22 4.52 -0.32 18.95
CA ALA A 22 5.79 -0.71 18.33
C ALA A 22 6.90 -0.90 19.37
N LYS A 23 7.02 0.04 20.31
CA LYS A 23 7.98 -0.04 21.42
C LYS A 23 7.73 -1.26 22.31
N ARG A 24 6.49 -1.48 22.75
CA ARG A 24 6.15 -2.58 23.68
C ARG A 24 6.28 -3.96 23.04
N LEU A 25 5.94 -4.08 21.76
CA LEU A 25 6.10 -5.32 21.00
C LEU A 25 7.52 -5.50 20.43
N LYS A 26 8.39 -4.48 20.52
CA LYS A 26 9.71 -4.43 19.86
C LYS A 26 9.60 -4.66 18.35
N HIS A 27 8.61 -4.04 17.74
CA HIS A 27 8.36 -4.09 16.30
C HIS A 27 8.87 -2.82 15.63
N THR A 28 9.30 -2.94 14.36
CA THR A 28 9.70 -1.78 13.57
C THR A 28 8.44 -1.06 13.07
N LEU A 29 8.29 0.22 13.43
CA LEU A 29 7.24 1.08 12.88
C LEU A 29 7.66 1.58 11.49
N VAL A 30 6.93 1.15 10.47
CA VAL A 30 7.09 1.58 9.08
C VAL A 30 6.08 2.69 8.81
N ASP A 31 6.51 3.92 9.08
CA ASP A 31 5.75 5.14 8.87
C ASP A 31 6.34 5.99 7.73
N GLY A 32 5.88 7.23 7.57
CA GLY A 32 6.37 8.11 6.49
C GLY A 32 7.84 8.46 6.65
N ASN A 33 8.32 8.58 7.89
CA ASN A 33 9.71 8.88 8.16
C ASN A 33 10.59 7.68 7.77
N LYS A 34 10.17 6.46 8.13
CA LYS A 34 10.91 5.25 7.77
C LYS A 34 10.97 5.02 6.26
N ILE A 35 9.85 5.25 5.55
CA ILE A 35 9.83 5.18 4.08
C ILE A 35 10.75 6.24 3.48
N ALA A 36 10.70 7.49 3.98
CA ALA A 36 11.57 8.57 3.49
C ALA A 36 13.07 8.30 3.75
N GLU A 37 13.41 7.64 4.87
CA GLU A 37 14.78 7.19 5.18
C GLU A 37 15.28 6.14 4.16
N LEU A 38 14.40 5.23 3.74
CA LEU A 38 14.75 4.13 2.83
C LEU A 38 14.69 4.52 1.35
N ALA A 39 13.80 5.44 0.99
CA ALA A 39 13.48 5.85 -0.38
C ALA A 39 14.71 6.10 -1.29
N PRO A 40 15.80 6.78 -0.83
CA PRO A 40 16.98 6.99 -1.68
C PRO A 40 17.64 5.70 -2.18
N ARG A 41 17.57 4.60 -1.41
CA ARG A 41 18.13 3.30 -1.79
C ARG A 41 17.39 2.66 -2.98
N TYR A 42 16.16 3.10 -3.21
CA TYR A 42 15.28 2.62 -4.28
C TYR A 42 15.14 3.65 -5.41
N GLY A 43 15.94 4.72 -5.39
CA GLY A 43 15.91 5.77 -6.42
C GLY A 43 14.74 6.74 -6.30
N LEU A 44 14.08 6.81 -5.13
CA LEU A 44 13.05 7.81 -4.86
C LEU A 44 13.63 8.98 -4.07
N ASP A 45 13.56 10.18 -4.65
CA ASP A 45 13.89 11.41 -3.93
C ASP A 45 12.72 11.90 -3.06
N LYS A 46 13.02 12.87 -2.20
CA LYS A 46 12.06 13.42 -1.23
C LYS A 46 10.88 14.16 -1.88
N GLU A 47 11.11 14.83 -3.00
CA GLU A 47 10.07 15.62 -3.68
C GLU A 47 9.11 14.69 -4.44
N LEU A 48 9.63 13.65 -5.09
CA LEU A 48 8.84 12.58 -5.70
C LEU A 48 8.01 11.85 -4.65
N LEU A 49 8.63 11.46 -3.53
CA LEU A 49 7.92 10.77 -2.44
C LEU A 49 6.70 11.56 -1.96
N LYS A 50 6.84 12.88 -1.73
CA LYS A 50 5.72 13.75 -1.32
C LYS A 50 4.60 13.82 -2.35
N ARG A 51 4.93 13.70 -3.65
CA ARG A 51 3.94 13.79 -4.73
C ARG A 51 3.05 12.56 -4.78
N VAL A 52 3.59 11.38 -4.46
CA VAL A 52 2.88 10.10 -4.64
C VAL A 52 2.34 9.49 -3.33
N ASP A 53 2.95 9.72 -2.18
CA ASP A 53 2.55 9.05 -0.91
C ASP A 53 1.08 9.32 -0.54
N GLU A 54 0.30 8.23 -0.35
CA GLU A 54 -1.13 8.21 0.00
C GLU A 54 -2.05 9.06 -0.89
N LYS A 55 -1.72 9.19 -2.19
CA LYS A 55 -2.54 9.93 -3.16
C LYS A 55 -3.02 9.02 -4.30
N PRO A 56 -4.26 9.18 -4.76
CA PRO A 56 -4.78 8.35 -5.85
C PRO A 56 -3.96 8.58 -7.12
N PRO A 57 -3.46 7.51 -7.77
CA PRO A 57 -2.83 7.65 -9.07
C PRO A 57 -3.87 7.87 -10.16
N VAL A 58 -3.42 8.53 -11.22
CA VAL A 58 -4.09 8.59 -12.52
C VAL A 58 -3.22 7.76 -13.49
N TYR A 59 -3.76 7.36 -14.65
CA TYR A 59 -3.06 6.52 -15.63
C TYR A 59 -3.16 7.03 -17.07
N ILE A 60 -3.44 8.33 -17.26
CA ILE A 60 -3.75 8.91 -18.58
C ILE A 60 -2.48 9.33 -19.32
N THR A 61 -1.57 10.01 -18.61
CA THR A 61 -0.36 10.60 -19.18
C THR A 61 0.90 9.75 -18.93
N ALA A 62 2.01 10.08 -19.58
CA ALA A 62 3.30 9.47 -19.25
C ALA A 62 3.75 9.80 -17.81
N GLU A 63 3.44 11.01 -17.34
CA GLU A 63 3.71 11.44 -15.96
C GLU A 63 2.90 10.62 -14.95
N ASP A 64 1.63 10.37 -15.26
CA ASP A 64 0.74 9.50 -14.49
C ASP A 64 1.29 8.08 -14.34
N ARG A 65 1.80 7.49 -15.44
CA ARG A 65 2.48 6.18 -15.38
C ARG A 65 3.74 6.21 -14.52
N MET A 66 4.52 7.30 -14.59
CA MET A 66 5.69 7.46 -13.71
C MET A 66 5.26 7.57 -12.25
N HIS A 67 4.17 8.27 -11.95
CA HIS A 67 3.62 8.33 -10.59
C HIS A 67 3.22 6.94 -10.09
N ALA A 68 2.55 6.12 -10.91
CA ALA A 68 2.24 4.74 -10.55
C ALA A 68 3.50 3.88 -10.34
N ALA A 69 4.55 4.06 -11.16
CA ALA A 69 5.82 3.37 -10.97
C ALA A 69 6.51 3.73 -9.64
N HIS A 70 6.40 4.99 -9.21
CA HIS A 70 6.90 5.43 -7.91
C HIS A 70 6.06 4.87 -6.76
N LEU A 71 4.74 4.74 -6.91
CA LEU A 71 3.88 4.06 -5.92
C LEU A 71 4.30 2.60 -5.73
N ASN A 72 4.51 1.86 -6.83
CA ASN A 72 5.02 0.49 -6.75
C ASN A 72 6.36 0.40 -6.01
N THR A 73 7.21 1.40 -6.17
CA THR A 73 8.49 1.46 -5.46
C THR A 73 8.28 1.64 -3.95
N ILE A 74 7.29 2.43 -3.52
CA ILE A 74 6.90 2.55 -2.09
C ILE A 74 6.39 1.22 -1.55
N GLU A 75 5.55 0.51 -2.31
CA GLU A 75 5.06 -0.80 -1.91
C GLU A 75 6.19 -1.83 -1.77
N ILE A 76 7.17 -1.83 -2.67
CA ILE A 76 8.36 -2.67 -2.55
C ILE A 76 9.13 -2.34 -1.26
N ILE A 77 9.32 -1.07 -0.92
CA ILE A 77 9.96 -0.66 0.36
C ILE A 77 9.19 -1.23 1.56
N ILE A 78 7.85 -1.13 1.54
CA ILE A 78 6.99 -1.66 2.60
C ILE A 78 7.17 -3.19 2.71
N LEU A 79 7.08 -3.91 1.58
CA LEU A 79 7.21 -5.36 1.52
C LEU A 79 8.60 -5.84 1.99
N ASP A 80 9.68 -5.15 1.60
CA ASP A 80 11.03 -5.45 2.09
C ASP A 80 11.17 -5.22 3.60
N CYS A 81 10.45 -4.25 4.17
CA CYS A 81 10.37 -4.12 5.63
C CYS A 81 9.61 -5.31 6.24
N VAL A 82 8.53 -5.76 5.64
CA VAL A 82 7.77 -6.93 6.12
C VAL A 82 8.65 -8.19 6.13
N LYS A 83 9.51 -8.39 5.12
CA LYS A 83 10.45 -9.54 5.07
C LYS A 83 11.43 -9.59 6.24
N GLN A 84 11.78 -8.44 6.81
CA GLN A 84 12.63 -8.38 8.01
C GLN A 84 11.89 -8.83 9.27
N GLY A 85 10.55 -8.85 9.21
CA GLY A 85 9.65 -9.36 10.24
C GLY A 85 9.37 -8.37 11.37
N ASN A 86 8.32 -8.67 12.15
CA ASN A 86 7.90 -7.92 13.33
C ASN A 86 7.74 -6.42 13.04
N VAL A 87 6.76 -6.09 12.20
CA VAL A 87 6.55 -4.71 11.72
C VAL A 87 5.14 -4.20 12.03
N ILE A 88 5.06 -2.88 12.19
CA ILE A 88 3.79 -2.14 12.20
C ILE A 88 3.79 -1.21 10.99
N LEU A 89 2.90 -1.45 10.03
CA LEU A 89 2.75 -0.66 8.81
C LEU A 89 1.71 0.44 9.04
N TYR A 90 2.11 1.71 8.95
CA TYR A 90 1.23 2.84 9.21
C TYR A 90 0.78 3.52 7.91
N GLY A 91 -0.46 3.24 7.48
CA GLY A 91 -1.09 3.82 6.29
C GLY A 91 -0.76 3.11 4.96
N ARG A 92 -0.79 3.88 3.86
CA ARG A 92 -0.41 3.48 2.49
C ARG A 92 -1.15 2.27 1.92
N GLY A 93 -2.33 1.97 2.44
CA GLY A 93 -3.10 0.80 2.02
C GLY A 93 -2.39 -0.52 2.30
N ALA A 94 -1.49 -0.56 3.28
CA ALA A 94 -0.75 -1.76 3.65
C ALA A 94 -1.66 -2.96 3.96
N GLN A 95 -2.87 -2.71 4.49
CA GLN A 95 -3.87 -3.74 4.75
C GLN A 95 -4.43 -4.38 3.47
N ASP A 96 -4.46 -3.63 2.37
CA ASP A 96 -4.99 -4.05 1.07
C ASP A 96 -3.87 -4.63 0.19
N LEU A 97 -2.65 -4.07 0.27
CA LEU A 97 -1.43 -4.62 -0.35
C LEU A 97 -1.15 -6.07 0.10
N LEU A 98 -1.51 -6.40 1.34
CA LEU A 98 -1.34 -7.74 1.92
C LEU A 98 -2.69 -8.44 2.13
N SER A 99 -3.65 -8.20 1.25
CA SER A 99 -5.02 -8.74 1.35
C SER A 99 -5.09 -10.27 1.32
N ASP A 100 -4.21 -10.93 0.55
CA ASP A 100 -4.15 -12.40 0.43
C ASP A 100 -3.44 -13.10 1.61
N VAL A 101 -3.13 -12.36 2.67
CA VAL A 101 -2.39 -12.85 3.84
C VAL A 101 -3.30 -12.89 5.06
N GLU A 102 -3.45 -14.09 5.64
CA GLU A 102 -4.33 -14.31 6.80
C GLU A 102 -3.67 -13.96 8.15
N ASN A 103 -2.34 -13.99 8.25
CA ASN A 103 -1.61 -13.77 9.50
C ASN A 103 -1.19 -12.29 9.74
N ILE A 104 -2.12 -11.37 9.47
CA ILE A 104 -1.93 -9.92 9.64
C ILE A 104 -3.05 -9.36 10.50
N LEU A 105 -2.69 -8.59 11.54
CA LEU A 105 -3.65 -7.85 12.33
C LEU A 105 -3.95 -6.49 11.71
N ARG A 106 -5.18 -6.31 11.22
CA ARG A 106 -5.65 -5.09 10.55
C ARG A 106 -6.43 -4.21 11.52
N ILE A 107 -5.91 -3.02 11.78
CA ILE A 107 -6.46 -2.08 12.76
C ILE A 107 -6.89 -0.79 12.08
N ARG A 108 -8.06 -0.28 12.45
CA ARG A 108 -8.56 1.03 12.06
C ARG A 108 -8.76 1.95 13.27
N PHE A 109 -8.35 3.21 13.13
CA PHE A 109 -8.65 4.27 14.10
C PHE A 109 -9.62 5.28 13.49
N ILE A 110 -10.68 5.57 14.23
CA ILE A 110 -11.72 6.54 13.88
C ILE A 110 -12.02 7.45 15.07
N ALA A 111 -12.66 8.60 14.82
CA ALA A 111 -13.29 9.41 15.85
C ALA A 111 -14.25 10.43 15.23
N PRO A 112 -15.22 10.97 15.99
CA PRO A 112 -16.06 12.07 15.50
C PRO A 112 -15.21 13.23 14.98
N PHE A 113 -15.63 13.80 13.85
CA PHE A 113 -14.83 14.78 13.11
C PHE A 113 -14.37 15.96 13.98
N GLU A 114 -15.25 16.54 14.79
CA GLU A 114 -14.89 17.69 15.63
C GLU A 114 -13.89 17.33 16.75
N HIS A 115 -13.97 16.11 17.29
CA HIS A 115 -12.95 15.62 18.23
C HIS A 115 -11.58 15.47 17.55
N ARG A 116 -11.56 15.04 16.28
CA ARG A 116 -10.31 14.96 15.49
C ARG A 116 -9.74 16.34 15.20
N VAL A 117 -10.59 17.34 14.96
CA VAL A 117 -10.20 18.75 14.75
C VAL A 117 -9.56 19.31 16.01
N GLU A 118 -10.19 19.16 17.18
CA GLU A 118 -9.65 19.60 18.46
C GLU A 118 -8.26 19.00 18.72
N ASN A 119 -8.17 17.67 18.66
CA ASN A 119 -6.90 16.94 18.87
C ASN A 119 -5.79 17.38 17.90
N PHE A 120 -6.14 17.62 16.63
CA PHE A 120 -5.15 18.02 15.62
C PHE A 120 -4.71 19.48 15.80
N SER A 121 -5.65 20.37 16.11
CA SER A 121 -5.41 21.80 16.31
C SER A 121 -4.50 22.04 17.50
N GLU A 122 -4.78 21.37 18.64
CA GLU A 122 -3.96 21.47 19.86
C GLU A 122 -2.55 20.93 19.64
N ARG A 123 -2.43 19.81 18.92
CA ARG A 123 -1.13 19.17 18.70
C ARG A 123 -0.22 19.98 17.79
N GLU A 124 -0.76 20.48 16.68
CA GLU A 124 0.01 21.21 15.67
C GLU A 124 0.07 22.73 15.94
N TRP A 125 -0.64 23.23 16.96
CA TRP A 125 -0.76 24.66 17.26
C TRP A 125 -1.27 25.47 16.06
N ILE A 126 -2.38 25.01 15.48
CA ILE A 126 -3.03 25.65 14.32
C ILE A 126 -4.47 26.04 14.63
N ASP A 127 -4.99 26.96 13.81
CA ASP A 127 -6.38 27.36 13.86
C ASP A 127 -7.35 26.19 13.57
N PRO A 128 -8.47 26.04 14.31
CA PRO A 128 -9.44 24.97 14.09
C PRO A 128 -10.07 24.93 12.69
N ASP A 129 -10.27 26.06 12.03
CA ASP A 129 -10.81 26.07 10.66
C ASP A 129 -9.78 25.54 9.66
N LEU A 130 -8.52 25.93 9.82
CA LEU A 130 -7.41 25.33 9.04
C LEU A 130 -7.31 23.82 9.30
N ALA A 131 -7.47 23.37 10.55
CA ALA A 131 -7.48 21.95 10.89
C ALA A 131 -8.62 21.19 10.20
N ARG A 132 -9.83 21.75 10.14
CA ARG A 132 -10.97 21.15 9.41
C ARG A 132 -10.65 20.95 7.93
N GLU A 133 -10.06 21.95 7.28
CA GLU A 133 -9.68 21.87 5.87
C GLU A 133 -8.61 20.78 5.63
N LEU A 134 -7.56 20.76 6.44
CA LEU A 134 -6.48 19.79 6.33
C LEU A 134 -6.96 18.36 6.57
N ILE A 135 -7.79 18.14 7.59
CA ILE A 135 -8.36 16.82 7.89
C ILE A 135 -9.25 16.34 6.74
N ARG A 136 -10.18 17.17 6.26
CA ARG A 136 -11.05 16.80 5.11
C ARG A 136 -10.23 16.45 3.89
N LYS A 137 -9.22 17.26 3.57
CA LYS A 137 -8.33 17.01 2.44
C LYS A 137 -7.57 15.69 2.59
N SER A 138 -6.98 15.44 3.76
CA SER A 138 -6.23 14.21 4.01
C SER A 138 -7.13 12.96 3.97
N ASP A 139 -8.30 13.01 4.59
CA ASP A 139 -9.22 11.86 4.61
C ASP A 139 -9.79 11.60 3.21
N HIS A 140 -10.10 12.65 2.44
CA HIS A 140 -10.51 12.52 1.05
C HIS A 140 -9.41 11.90 0.18
N GLN A 141 -8.15 12.33 0.33
CA GLN A 141 -7.01 11.76 -0.39
C GLN A 141 -6.79 10.29 -0.03
N ARG A 142 -6.83 9.94 1.25
CA ARG A 142 -6.67 8.54 1.70
C ARG A 142 -7.82 7.66 1.23
N GLY A 143 -9.06 8.10 1.40
CA GLY A 143 -10.24 7.39 0.94
C GLY A 143 -10.20 7.19 -0.59
N GLY A 144 -9.86 8.25 -1.34
CA GLY A 144 -9.67 8.17 -2.78
C GLY A 144 -8.54 7.22 -3.18
N PHE A 145 -7.41 7.24 -2.47
CA PHE A 145 -6.32 6.30 -2.72
C PHE A 145 -6.76 4.84 -2.52
N ILE A 146 -7.42 4.51 -1.40
CA ILE A 146 -7.93 3.16 -1.16
C ILE A 146 -8.98 2.75 -2.21
N HIS A 147 -9.87 3.68 -2.57
CA HIS A 147 -10.90 3.41 -3.56
C HIS A 147 -10.34 3.18 -4.97
N PHE A 148 -9.54 4.11 -5.49
CA PHE A 148 -9.10 4.05 -6.88
C PHE A 148 -7.93 3.08 -7.11
N TYR A 149 -7.06 2.90 -6.11
CA TYR A 149 -5.88 2.07 -6.27
C TYR A 149 -6.12 0.61 -5.83
N PHE A 150 -6.85 0.40 -4.73
CA PHE A 150 -7.12 -0.95 -4.20
C PHE A 150 -8.55 -1.44 -4.47
N ASN A 151 -9.40 -0.64 -5.13
CA ASN A 151 -10.81 -0.96 -5.39
C ASN A 151 -11.58 -1.36 -4.12
N ARG A 152 -11.31 -0.66 -3.02
CA ARG A 152 -11.86 -0.95 -1.69
C ARG A 152 -12.62 0.24 -1.13
N ASP A 153 -13.69 -0.03 -0.39
CA ASP A 153 -14.30 0.99 0.46
C ASP A 153 -13.48 1.14 1.74
N TRP A 154 -12.92 2.33 1.94
CA TRP A 154 -12.13 2.65 3.12
C TRP A 154 -12.93 2.53 4.43
N ASN A 155 -14.25 2.64 4.38
CA ASN A 155 -15.13 2.53 5.54
C ASN A 155 -15.72 1.13 5.74
N ASP A 156 -15.43 0.17 4.86
CA ASP A 156 -15.89 -1.20 5.02
C ASP A 156 -15.22 -1.86 6.23
N SER A 157 -16.02 -2.05 7.28
CA SER A 157 -15.61 -2.67 8.54
C SER A 157 -15.09 -4.10 8.39
N LEU A 158 -15.50 -4.84 7.34
CA LEU A 158 -15.03 -6.21 7.11
C LEU A 158 -13.55 -6.28 6.73
N GLY A 159 -12.96 -5.14 6.33
CA GLY A 159 -11.53 -5.06 6.03
C GLY A 159 -10.61 -4.87 7.24
N TYR A 160 -11.16 -4.86 8.46
CA TYR A 160 -10.42 -4.60 9.68
C TYR A 160 -10.81 -5.60 10.76
N ASP A 161 -9.81 -6.10 11.49
CA ASP A 161 -10.04 -7.01 12.63
C ASP A 161 -10.44 -6.23 13.88
N LEU A 162 -9.91 -5.01 14.06
CA LEU A 162 -10.20 -4.12 15.17
C LEU A 162 -10.41 -2.68 14.69
N THR A 163 -11.51 -2.06 15.12
CA THR A 163 -11.76 -0.64 14.92
C THR A 163 -11.90 0.07 16.26
N PHE A 164 -11.05 1.08 16.50
CA PHE A 164 -11.05 1.86 17.73
C PHE A 164 -11.58 3.26 17.50
N ASN A 165 -12.59 3.65 18.28
CA ASN A 165 -12.99 5.04 18.41
C ASN A 165 -12.17 5.73 19.51
N THR A 166 -11.28 6.65 19.13
CA THR A 166 -10.33 7.28 20.06
C THR A 166 -10.94 8.34 20.97
N GLU A 167 -12.16 8.80 20.70
CA GLU A 167 -12.93 9.66 21.63
C GLU A 167 -13.41 8.86 22.84
N ARG A 168 -13.79 7.60 22.64
CA ARG A 168 -14.53 6.79 23.62
C ARG A 168 -13.64 5.90 24.48
N MET A 169 -12.39 5.68 24.07
CA MET A 169 -11.47 4.78 24.74
C MET A 169 -10.16 5.48 25.07
N SER A 170 -9.63 5.21 26.25
CA SER A 170 -8.31 5.72 26.63
C SER A 170 -7.21 5.07 25.79
N GLN A 171 -6.12 5.80 25.52
CA GLN A 171 -4.98 5.28 24.77
C GLN A 171 -4.43 3.99 25.40
N SER A 172 -4.37 3.92 26.73
CA SER A 172 -3.90 2.73 27.45
C SER A 172 -4.76 1.49 27.14
N ALA A 173 -6.09 1.61 27.20
CA ALA A 173 -6.99 0.51 26.90
C ALA A 173 -6.85 0.03 25.44
N ILE A 174 -6.68 0.97 24.50
CA ILE A 174 -6.47 0.64 23.08
C ILE A 174 -5.13 -0.10 22.91
N ILE A 175 -4.04 0.41 23.49
CA ILE A 175 -2.70 -0.21 23.42
C ILE A 175 -2.74 -1.64 23.96
N GLU A 176 -3.34 -1.85 25.14
CA GLU A 176 -3.46 -3.20 25.73
C GLU A 176 -4.31 -4.13 24.86
N SER A 177 -5.40 -3.63 24.26
CA SER A 177 -6.23 -4.40 23.35
C SER A 177 -5.45 -4.86 22.12
N ILE A 178 -4.65 -3.97 21.53
CA ILE A 178 -3.79 -4.29 20.38
C ILE A 178 -2.72 -5.31 20.75
N ILE A 179 -2.06 -5.14 21.90
CA ILE A 179 -1.04 -6.07 22.38
C ILE A 179 -1.65 -7.45 22.67
N ALA A 180 -2.86 -7.51 23.22
CA ALA A 180 -3.57 -8.76 23.45
C ALA A 180 -3.91 -9.46 22.13
N ALA A 181 -4.49 -8.74 21.16
CA ALA A 181 -4.82 -9.27 19.84
C ALA A 181 -3.58 -9.77 19.07
N ALA A 182 -2.48 -9.03 19.11
CA ALA A 182 -1.23 -9.41 18.46
C ALA A 182 -0.59 -10.71 19.01
N LYS A 183 -1.08 -11.23 20.14
CA LYS A 183 -0.62 -12.50 20.73
C LYS A 183 -1.44 -13.71 20.28
N ASP A 184 -2.54 -13.52 19.57
CA ASP A 184 -3.38 -14.61 19.04
C ASP A 184 -2.53 -15.60 18.23
N SER A 185 -2.70 -16.89 18.48
CA SER A 185 -1.90 -17.93 17.83
C SER A 185 -2.16 -18.02 16.33
N ARG A 186 -3.36 -17.67 15.86
CA ARG A 186 -3.73 -17.66 14.43
C ARG A 186 -2.91 -16.65 13.63
N LEU A 187 -2.43 -15.59 14.28
CA LEU A 187 -1.52 -14.60 13.66
C LEU A 187 -0.06 -15.09 13.59
N LYS A 188 0.28 -16.21 14.24
CA LYS A 188 1.63 -16.80 14.20
C LYS A 188 1.75 -17.92 13.18
N GLU A 189 0.63 -18.52 12.80
CA GLU A 189 0.55 -19.52 11.74
C GLU A 189 0.81 -18.86 10.37
N GLY A 190 1.27 -19.62 9.37
CA GLY A 190 1.41 -19.11 8.00
C GLY A 190 2.62 -18.21 7.70
N GLU A 191 3.68 -18.18 8.53
CA GLU A 191 4.88 -17.38 8.25
C GLU A 191 5.55 -17.74 6.91
N GLU A 192 5.62 -19.02 6.57
CA GLU A 192 6.19 -19.48 5.29
C GLU A 192 5.37 -18.97 4.10
N ARG A 193 4.04 -19.06 4.21
CA ARG A 193 3.10 -18.55 3.20
C ARG A 193 3.23 -17.03 3.04
N LEU A 194 3.38 -16.30 4.15
CA LEU A 194 3.58 -14.86 4.14
C LEU A 194 4.87 -14.48 3.39
N LYS A 195 6.00 -15.15 3.67
CA LYS A 195 7.25 -14.89 2.94
C LYS A 195 7.11 -15.13 1.44
N GLN A 196 6.46 -16.24 1.06
CA GLN A 196 6.19 -16.55 -0.34
C GLN A 196 5.34 -15.47 -1.00
N VAL A 197 4.21 -15.09 -0.38
CA VAL A 197 3.33 -14.04 -0.92
C VAL A 197 4.08 -12.73 -1.09
N ILE A 198 4.90 -12.33 -0.11
CA ILE A 198 5.70 -11.10 -0.22
C ILE A 198 6.67 -11.17 -1.40
N ASP A 199 7.39 -12.27 -1.57
CA ASP A 199 8.34 -12.44 -2.68
C ASP A 199 7.63 -12.39 -4.04
N GLU A 200 6.49 -13.05 -4.16
CA GLU A 200 5.64 -13.03 -5.36
C GLU A 200 5.11 -11.62 -5.66
N THR A 201 4.62 -10.90 -4.64
CA THR A 201 4.14 -9.51 -4.77
C THR A 201 5.27 -8.55 -5.15
N ILE A 202 6.46 -8.66 -4.53
CA ILE A 202 7.62 -7.84 -4.91
C ILE A 202 7.98 -8.07 -6.37
N LEU A 203 8.03 -9.33 -6.81
CA LEU A 203 8.37 -9.65 -8.20
C LEU A 203 7.32 -9.08 -9.18
N ALA A 204 6.03 -9.23 -8.86
CA ALA A 204 4.94 -8.64 -9.64
C ALA A 204 5.08 -7.11 -9.77
N LYS A 205 5.36 -6.42 -8.65
CA LYS A 205 5.55 -4.97 -8.60
C LYS A 205 6.77 -4.49 -9.38
N LYS A 206 7.86 -5.27 -9.40
CA LYS A 206 9.03 -4.99 -10.24
C LYS A 206 8.69 -5.08 -11.74
N VAL A 207 7.94 -6.10 -12.15
CA VAL A 207 7.48 -6.26 -13.54
C VAL A 207 6.54 -5.12 -13.94
N GLU A 208 5.53 -4.80 -13.11
CA GLU A 208 4.62 -3.68 -13.33
C GLU A 208 5.39 -2.35 -13.45
N THR A 209 6.39 -2.13 -12.58
CA THR A 209 7.25 -0.94 -12.64
C THR A 209 8.02 -0.85 -13.97
N ALA A 210 8.55 -1.97 -14.47
CA ALA A 210 9.25 -2.00 -15.75
C ALA A 210 8.32 -1.64 -16.92
N PHE A 211 7.08 -2.14 -16.90
CA PHE A 211 6.08 -1.84 -17.92
C PHE A 211 5.70 -0.36 -17.92
N LEU A 212 5.37 0.17 -16.74
CA LEU A 212 5.02 1.59 -16.56
C LEU A 212 6.14 2.53 -17.05
N LYS A 213 7.41 2.15 -16.85
CA LYS A 213 8.59 2.92 -17.27
C LYS A 213 8.89 2.87 -18.77
N SER A 214 8.54 1.79 -19.48
CA SER A 214 8.82 1.68 -20.91
C SER A 214 8.05 2.70 -21.74
N GLY A 215 6.78 2.94 -21.40
CA GLY A 215 5.86 3.74 -22.21
C GLY A 215 5.41 3.07 -23.51
N ASP A 216 5.98 1.93 -23.87
CA ASP A 216 5.70 1.16 -25.09
C ASP A 216 4.56 0.14 -24.90
N ILE A 217 4.04 0.01 -23.67
CA ILE A 217 2.98 -0.92 -23.30
C ILE A 217 1.84 -0.14 -22.63
N GLU A 218 0.62 -0.32 -23.14
CA GLU A 218 -0.59 0.12 -22.47
C GLU A 218 -0.95 -0.87 -21.36
N TYR A 219 -0.35 -0.66 -20.18
CA TYR A 219 -0.47 -1.55 -19.01
C TYR A 219 -1.92 -1.72 -18.48
N ILE A 220 -2.86 -0.86 -18.87
CA ILE A 220 -4.21 -0.76 -18.29
C ILE A 220 -5.02 -2.07 -18.42
N HIS A 221 -4.69 -2.93 -19.38
CA HIS A 221 -5.41 -4.19 -19.63
C HIS A 221 -4.64 -5.46 -19.25
N PHE A 222 -3.59 -5.33 -18.42
CA PHE A 222 -2.82 -6.46 -17.93
C PHE A 222 -3.23 -6.86 -16.52
N ARG A 223 -3.36 -8.17 -16.31
CA ARG A 223 -3.24 -8.76 -14.97
C ARG A 223 -1.96 -9.57 -14.92
N ILE A 224 -1.06 -9.13 -14.06
CA ILE A 224 0.19 -9.82 -13.73
C ILE A 224 -0.08 -10.70 -12.51
N SER A 225 0.21 -11.99 -12.62
CA SER A 225 0.27 -12.90 -11.49
C SER A 225 1.64 -13.56 -11.41
N VAL A 226 2.07 -13.91 -10.20
CA VAL A 226 3.36 -14.55 -9.96
C VAL A 226 3.14 -15.77 -9.09
N SER A 227 3.77 -16.88 -9.46
CA SER A 227 3.87 -18.08 -8.62
C SER A 227 5.34 -18.50 -8.54
N GLY A 228 5.91 -18.40 -7.34
CA GLY A 228 7.35 -18.47 -7.13
C GLY A 228 8.09 -17.41 -7.97
N LYS A 229 8.82 -17.87 -8.99
CA LYS A 229 9.58 -17.01 -9.93
C LYS A 229 9.05 -17.05 -11.35
N VAL A 230 7.86 -17.63 -11.54
CA VAL A 230 7.17 -17.68 -12.82
C VAL A 230 6.16 -16.53 -12.88
N VAL A 231 6.36 -15.63 -13.84
CA VAL A 231 5.45 -14.51 -14.10
C VAL A 231 4.44 -14.96 -15.14
N SER A 232 3.16 -14.75 -14.87
CA SER A 232 2.06 -15.04 -15.78
C SER A 232 1.31 -13.78 -16.16
N PHE A 233 0.95 -13.68 -17.44
CA PHE A 233 0.10 -12.60 -17.94
C PHE A 233 -1.27 -13.11 -18.36
N SER A 234 -2.28 -12.29 -18.08
CA SER A 234 -3.62 -12.42 -18.67
C SER A 234 -4.14 -11.04 -19.07
N GLY A 235 -5.04 -11.02 -20.06
CA GLY A 235 -5.57 -9.79 -20.65
C GLY A 235 -5.15 -9.63 -22.10
N HIS A 236 -5.09 -8.38 -22.57
CA HIS A 236 -4.96 -8.06 -23.97
C HIS A 236 -3.93 -6.98 -24.24
N VAL A 237 -3.28 -7.08 -25.41
CA VAL A 237 -2.40 -6.06 -25.98
C VAL A 237 -2.90 -5.62 -27.35
N HIS A 238 -2.42 -4.47 -27.82
CA HIS A 238 -2.85 -3.90 -29.10
C HIS A 238 -2.03 -4.40 -30.29
N SER A 239 -0.88 -5.04 -30.06
CA SER A 239 -0.07 -5.60 -31.14
C SER A 239 0.83 -6.76 -30.71
N GLU A 240 1.27 -7.56 -31.69
CA GLU A 240 2.33 -8.57 -31.49
C GLU A 240 3.68 -7.94 -31.13
N ALA A 241 3.92 -6.68 -31.49
CA ALA A 241 5.12 -5.95 -31.06
C ALA A 241 5.08 -5.68 -29.56
N GLU A 242 3.94 -5.19 -29.07
CA GLU A 242 3.69 -4.95 -27.64
C GLU A 242 3.72 -6.25 -26.83
N LYS A 243 3.15 -7.35 -27.35
CA LYS A 243 3.26 -8.70 -26.73
C LYS A 243 4.72 -9.10 -26.52
N ARG A 244 5.55 -8.98 -27.57
CA ARG A 244 6.98 -9.32 -27.51
C ARG A 244 7.74 -8.42 -26.54
N GLU A 245 7.41 -7.14 -26.51
CA GLU A 245 8.04 -6.18 -25.60
C GLU A 245 7.69 -6.46 -24.14
N ALA A 246 6.43 -6.77 -23.83
CA ALA A 246 6.00 -7.16 -22.48
C ALA A 246 6.77 -8.40 -21.98
N ILE A 247 6.88 -9.43 -22.81
CA ILE A 247 7.65 -10.64 -22.47
C ILE A 247 9.13 -10.31 -22.26
N ARG A 248 9.72 -9.50 -23.14
CA ARG A 248 11.13 -9.09 -23.05
C ARG A 248 11.42 -8.33 -21.75
N LEU A 249 10.61 -7.33 -21.43
CA LEU A 249 10.76 -6.51 -20.23
C LEU A 249 10.62 -7.34 -18.97
N ALA A 250 9.62 -8.21 -18.90
CA ALA A 250 9.42 -9.07 -17.74
C ALA A 250 10.55 -10.09 -17.56
N THR A 251 11.04 -10.69 -18.65
CA THR A 251 12.18 -11.62 -18.61
C THR A 251 13.45 -10.92 -18.12
N ALA A 252 13.60 -9.62 -18.39
CA ALA A 252 14.76 -8.83 -17.95
C ALA A 252 14.69 -8.42 -16.47
N VAL A 253 13.58 -8.61 -15.77
CA VAL A 253 13.45 -8.26 -14.35
C VAL A 253 14.20 -9.28 -13.49
N GLU A 254 15.07 -8.78 -12.62
CA GLU A 254 15.81 -9.60 -11.67
C GLU A 254 14.86 -10.42 -10.77
N GLY A 255 15.06 -11.74 -10.76
CA GLY A 255 14.27 -12.70 -9.99
C GLY A 255 13.25 -13.48 -10.82
N VAL A 256 12.96 -13.05 -12.05
CA VAL A 256 12.12 -13.81 -12.99
C VAL A 256 12.93 -14.96 -13.60
N GLU A 257 12.44 -16.19 -13.46
CA GLU A 257 13.04 -17.38 -14.08
C GLU A 257 12.33 -17.77 -15.38
N ARG A 258 11.01 -17.55 -15.42
CA ARG A 258 10.19 -17.88 -16.59
C ARG A 258 9.02 -16.92 -16.70
N VAL A 259 8.66 -16.62 -17.95
CA VAL A 259 7.46 -15.86 -18.28
C VAL A 259 6.51 -16.79 -19.03
N GLU A 260 5.28 -16.88 -18.54
CA GLU A 260 4.18 -17.65 -19.09
C GLU A 260 2.98 -16.73 -19.35
N GLY A 261 2.02 -17.22 -20.11
CA GLY A 261 0.77 -16.52 -20.34
C GLY A 261 0.48 -16.29 -21.82
N ASP A 262 -0.80 -16.39 -22.15
CA ASP A 262 -1.30 -16.16 -23.48
C ASP A 262 -1.94 -14.78 -23.54
N LEU A 263 -1.11 -13.75 -23.71
CA LEU A 263 -1.59 -12.41 -24.02
C LEU A 263 -2.31 -12.45 -25.36
N GLN A 264 -3.60 -12.15 -25.34
CA GLN A 264 -4.38 -12.10 -26.56
C GLN A 264 -4.16 -10.75 -27.25
N VAL A 265 -3.87 -10.76 -28.55
CA VAL A 265 -3.73 -9.52 -29.33
C VAL A 265 -5.11 -9.08 -29.83
N LEU A 266 -5.62 -7.97 -29.30
CA LEU A 266 -6.86 -7.35 -29.78
C LEU A 266 -6.51 -6.12 -30.62
N ASN A 267 -6.74 -6.25 -31.93
CA ASN A 267 -6.72 -5.12 -32.84
C ASN A 267 -7.99 -4.28 -32.63
N TYR A 268 -7.99 -3.38 -31.66
CA TYR A 268 -8.99 -2.32 -31.64
C TYR A 268 -8.73 -1.40 -32.84
N LYS A 269 -9.61 -1.42 -33.85
CA LYS A 269 -9.64 -0.35 -34.85
C LYS A 269 -9.91 0.94 -34.07
N SER A 270 -8.93 1.84 -34.03
CA SER A 270 -9.16 3.19 -33.56
C SER A 270 -10.30 3.76 -34.40
N HIS A 271 -11.48 3.96 -33.81
CA HIS A 271 -12.48 4.82 -34.41
C HIS A 271 -11.85 6.21 -34.43
N LYS A 272 -11.35 6.62 -35.60
CA LYS A 272 -11.10 8.04 -35.88
C LYS A 272 -12.48 8.73 -35.81
N GLY A 273 -12.78 9.32 -34.66
CA GLY A 273 -13.82 10.32 -34.47
C GLY A 273 -13.17 11.69 -34.44
#